data_AF-A0A2W5N583-F1
#
_entry.id   AF-A0A2W5N583-F1
#
_cell.length_a   1.000
_cell.length_b   1.000
_cell.length_c   1.000
_cell.angle_alpha   90.00
_cell.angle_beta   90.00
_cell.angle_gamma   90.00
#
_symmetry.space_group_name_H-M   'P 1'
#
loop_
_entity.id
_entity.type
_entity.pdbx_description
1 polymer ?
#
loop_
_entity_poly.entity_id
_entity_poly.type
_entity_poly.pdbx_seq_one_letter_code
_entity_poly.pdbx_strand_id
1 'polypeptide(L)'
;MYAPVPTEDLQALKKALYKAFRTHEAGVLSKYQRSSRDNRRKATFASRANAVLFDAVLSNLPPCLELSSHTLVQAPTEERQHLRQDFNKSVRRSLIQEIFANSTHHEALQRMGIAPAHITQIAAQGQIPKEFYDATLDHIIPLIVGGANDPANLTLIPNYLNTFRAVFFHAQKEAAAKAGLDKVLTFIPRKINGRVPMVPLIPRGFRPGFRNHPEASSMQVNQLFAAKIL
;
A
#
# COMPACT_ATOMS: atom_id res chain seq x y z
N MET A 1 -16.25 -1.24 -13.28
CA MET A 1 -17.00 -1.05 -12.01
C MET A 1 -16.49 -2.08 -11.01
N TYR A 2 -15.99 -1.64 -9.85
CA TYR A 2 -15.52 -2.54 -8.80
C TYR A 2 -16.67 -2.84 -7.84
N ALA A 3 -17.31 -4.01 -8.00
CA ALA A 3 -18.34 -4.44 -7.06
C ALA A 3 -17.69 -4.70 -5.69
N PRO A 4 -18.20 -4.11 -4.59
CA PRO A 4 -17.72 -4.44 -3.26
C PRO A 4 -18.04 -5.90 -2.97
N VAL A 5 -17.10 -6.63 -2.38
CA VAL A 5 -17.36 -7.98 -1.89
C VAL A 5 -18.27 -7.89 -0.66
N PRO A 6 -19.35 -8.69 -0.58
CA PRO A 6 -20.24 -8.74 0.57
C PRO A 6 -19.47 -8.89 1.89
N THR A 7 -19.95 -8.26 2.96
CA THR A 7 -19.23 -8.21 4.25
C THR A 7 -19.02 -9.60 4.87
N GLU A 8 -19.94 -10.55 4.63
CA GLU A 8 -19.84 -11.94 5.07
C GLU A 8 -18.73 -12.71 4.33
N ASP A 9 -18.58 -12.47 3.03
CA ASP A 9 -17.50 -13.03 2.21
C ASP A 9 -16.12 -12.52 2.63
N LEU A 10 -16.05 -11.27 3.11
CA LEU A 10 -14.80 -10.66 3.55
C LEU A 10 -14.25 -11.35 4.82
N GLN A 11 -15.09 -11.71 5.79
CA GLN A 11 -14.64 -12.38 7.01
C GLN A 11 -14.17 -13.81 6.74
N ALA A 12 -14.90 -14.54 5.89
CA ALA A 12 -14.48 -15.87 5.44
C ALA A 12 -13.13 -15.80 4.71
N LEU A 13 -12.97 -14.83 3.79
CA LEU A 13 -11.74 -14.60 3.05
C LEU A 13 -10.56 -14.23 3.97
N LYS A 14 -10.77 -13.36 4.97
CA LYS A 14 -9.75 -13.03 5.98
C LYS A 14 -9.25 -14.29 6.70
N LYS A 15 -10.17 -15.13 7.17
CA LYS A 15 -9.84 -16.38 7.89
C LYS A 15 -9.11 -17.37 6.99
N ALA A 16 -9.56 -17.54 5.74
CA ALA A 16 -8.93 -18.42 4.77
C ALA A 16 -7.50 -17.95 4.42
N LEU A 17 -7.31 -16.67 4.13
CA LEU A 17 -6.00 -16.09 3.82
C LEU A 17 -5.06 -16.13 5.02
N TYR A 18 -5.55 -15.86 6.23
CA TYR A 18 -4.72 -15.97 7.44
C TYR A 18 -4.23 -17.40 7.64
N LYS A 19 -5.11 -18.39 7.51
CA LYS A 19 -4.75 -19.81 7.59
C LYS A 19 -3.70 -20.17 6.53
N ALA A 20 -3.95 -19.81 5.28
CA ALA A 20 -3.03 -20.07 4.18
C ALA A 20 -1.64 -19.43 4.43
N PHE A 21 -1.61 -18.18 4.88
CA PHE A 21 -0.39 -17.46 5.23
C PHE A 21 0.39 -18.16 6.35
N ARG A 22 -0.27 -18.55 7.44
CA ARG A 22 0.39 -19.25 8.56
C ARG A 22 0.96 -20.61 8.14
N THR A 23 0.24 -21.36 7.30
CA THR A 23 0.74 -22.62 6.73
C THR A 23 1.95 -22.40 5.84
N HIS A 24 1.91 -21.36 4.99
CA HIS A 24 3.03 -21.00 4.12
C HIS A 24 4.27 -20.63 4.91
N GLU A 25 4.15 -19.74 5.91
CA GLU A 25 5.25 -19.30 6.78
C GLU A 25 5.89 -20.47 7.53
N ALA A 26 5.09 -21.40 8.05
CA ALA A 26 5.62 -22.62 8.67
C ALA A 26 6.45 -23.47 7.70
N GLY A 27 5.99 -23.58 6.44
CA GLY A 27 6.71 -24.24 5.37
C GLY A 27 7.98 -23.51 4.91
N VAL A 28 8.02 -22.18 5.01
CA VAL A 28 9.24 -21.40 4.78
C VAL A 28 10.24 -21.67 5.88
N LEU A 29 9.84 -21.58 7.15
CA LEU A 29 10.72 -21.80 8.30
C LEU A 29 11.31 -23.22 8.32
N SER A 30 10.54 -24.23 7.91
CA SER A 30 11.03 -25.62 7.86
C SER A 30 12.18 -25.78 6.86
N LYS A 31 12.14 -25.10 5.70
CA LYS A 31 13.23 -25.12 4.70
C LYS A 31 14.55 -24.55 5.25
N TYR A 32 14.46 -23.57 6.15
CA TYR A 32 15.64 -22.96 6.75
C TYR A 32 16.20 -23.77 7.93
N GLN A 33 15.56 -24.83 8.41
CA GLN A 33 16.04 -25.61 9.57
C GLN A 33 17.46 -26.16 9.39
N ARG A 34 17.83 -26.49 8.14
CA ARG A 34 19.16 -26.99 7.76
C ARG A 34 20.13 -25.90 7.31
N SER A 35 19.72 -24.63 7.31
CA SER A 35 20.56 -23.49 6.92
C SER A 35 21.45 -23.02 8.09
N SER A 36 22.39 -22.12 7.77
CA SER A 36 23.22 -21.45 8.77
C SER A 36 22.37 -20.80 9.88
N ARG A 37 22.96 -20.64 11.07
CA ARG A 37 22.29 -20.01 12.22
C ARG A 37 21.75 -18.61 11.88
N ASP A 38 22.50 -17.84 11.10
CA ASP A 38 22.11 -16.49 10.71
C ASP A 38 20.93 -16.48 9.75
N ASN A 39 20.91 -17.40 8.78
CA ASN A 39 19.79 -17.52 7.85
C ASN A 39 18.50 -17.93 8.58
N ARG A 40 18.59 -18.85 9.56
CA ARG A 40 17.46 -19.22 10.43
C ARG A 40 16.93 -18.04 11.22
N ARG A 41 17.81 -17.23 11.82
CA ARG A 41 17.43 -16.03 12.58
C ARG A 41 16.72 -15.02 11.69
N LYS A 42 17.26 -14.73 10.51
CA LYS A 42 16.65 -13.79 9.53
C LYS A 42 15.27 -14.26 9.09
N ALA A 43 15.13 -15.54 8.72
CA ALA A 43 13.84 -16.11 8.31
C ALA A 43 12.80 -16.06 9.45
N THR A 44 13.21 -16.41 10.68
CA THR A 44 12.32 -16.36 11.86
C THR A 44 11.86 -14.93 12.16
N PHE A 45 12.77 -13.96 12.09
CA PHE A 45 12.44 -12.56 12.30
C PHE A 45 11.47 -12.04 11.24
N ALA A 46 11.74 -12.30 9.96
CA ALA A 46 10.88 -11.89 8.86
C ALA A 46 9.47 -12.51 8.98
N SER A 47 9.39 -13.81 9.28
CA SER A 47 8.13 -14.52 9.49
C SER A 47 7.28 -13.91 10.60
N ARG A 48 7.91 -13.60 11.74
CA ARG A 48 7.24 -12.92 12.86
C ARG A 48 6.77 -11.52 12.48
N ALA A 49 7.62 -10.75 11.81
CA ALA A 49 7.27 -9.40 11.37
C ALA A 49 6.08 -9.40 10.40
N ASN A 50 6.07 -10.33 9.44
CA ASN A 50 4.96 -10.50 8.50
C ASN A 50 3.66 -10.86 9.23
N ALA A 51 3.71 -11.77 10.22
CA ALA A 51 2.54 -12.15 11.00
C ALA A 51 1.96 -10.97 11.80
N VAL A 52 2.82 -10.20 12.47
CA VAL A 52 2.40 -8.99 13.20
C VAL A 52 1.76 -7.97 12.26
N LEU A 53 2.35 -7.74 11.09
CA LEU A 53 1.78 -6.84 10.08
C LEU A 53 0.41 -7.34 9.62
N PHE A 54 0.28 -8.63 9.34
CA PHE A 54 -0.96 -9.22 8.87
C PHE A 54 -2.09 -9.07 9.89
N ASP A 55 -1.82 -9.40 11.16
CA ASP A 55 -2.76 -9.25 12.26
C ASP A 55 -3.17 -7.79 12.46
N ALA A 56 -2.20 -6.86 12.39
CA ALA A 56 -2.46 -5.42 12.52
C ALA A 56 -3.35 -4.88 11.39
N VAL A 57 -3.10 -5.28 10.14
CA VAL A 57 -3.92 -4.89 8.98
C VAL A 57 -5.34 -5.45 9.08
N LEU A 58 -5.49 -6.70 9.51
CA LEU A 58 -6.80 -7.34 9.60
C LEU A 58 -7.68 -6.80 10.73
N SER A 59 -7.06 -6.34 11.81
CA SER A 59 -7.74 -6.01 13.08
C SER A 59 -7.81 -4.51 13.38
N ASN A 60 -6.82 -3.72 12.95
CA ASN A 60 -6.62 -2.33 13.39
C ASN A 60 -6.33 -1.37 12.22
N LEU A 61 -6.92 -1.60 11.05
CA LEU A 61 -6.73 -0.70 9.92
C LEU A 61 -7.21 0.73 10.29
N PRO A 62 -6.41 1.78 10.01
CA PRO A 62 -6.82 3.17 10.24
C PRO A 62 -8.18 3.50 9.58
N PRO A 63 -9.03 4.37 10.19
CA PRO A 63 -10.36 4.69 9.66
C PRO A 63 -10.35 5.25 8.23
N CYS A 64 -9.28 5.93 7.83
CA CYS A 64 -9.10 6.47 6.48
C CYS A 64 -8.82 5.41 5.41
N LEU A 65 -8.61 4.15 5.80
CA LEU A 65 -8.37 3.03 4.93
C LEU A 65 -9.51 2.01 5.05
N GLU A 66 -9.65 1.19 4.02
CA GLU A 66 -10.53 0.02 4.01
C GLU A 66 -9.82 -1.17 3.35
N LEU A 67 -10.24 -2.38 3.73
CA LEU A 67 -9.79 -3.59 3.05
C LEU A 67 -10.55 -3.75 1.74
N SER A 68 -9.83 -4.14 0.70
CA SER A 68 -10.38 -4.45 -0.61
C SER A 68 -9.86 -5.81 -1.07
N SER A 69 -10.75 -6.63 -1.60
CA SER A 69 -10.40 -7.91 -2.18
C SER A 69 -10.27 -7.80 -3.69
N HIS A 70 -9.26 -8.46 -4.26
CA HIS A 70 -9.02 -8.48 -5.69
C HIS A 70 -8.81 -9.91 -6.15
N THR A 71 -9.35 -10.23 -7.33
CA THR A 71 -9.09 -11.51 -7.99
C THR A 71 -7.61 -11.62 -8.30
N LEU A 72 -7.01 -12.75 -7.97
CA LEU A 72 -5.63 -13.08 -8.22
C LEU A 72 -5.46 -13.51 -9.67
N VAL A 73 -5.53 -12.53 -10.59
CA VAL A 73 -5.19 -12.73 -12.00
C VAL A 73 -3.77 -12.25 -12.22
N GLN A 74 -2.84 -13.18 -12.39
CA GLN A 74 -1.45 -12.80 -12.61
C GLN A 74 -1.27 -12.22 -14.01
N ALA A 75 -1.06 -10.91 -14.11
CA ALA A 75 -0.76 -10.27 -15.38
C ALA A 75 0.59 -10.78 -15.95
N PRO A 76 0.69 -10.95 -17.28
CA PRO A 76 1.93 -11.28 -17.98
C PRO A 76 3.10 -10.39 -17.56
N THR A 77 4.31 -10.95 -17.50
CA THR A 77 5.51 -10.20 -17.07
C THR A 77 5.83 -9.05 -18.01
N GLU A 78 5.73 -9.26 -19.33
CA GLU A 78 6.00 -8.25 -20.35
C GLU A 78 5.05 -7.06 -20.24
N GLU A 79 3.74 -7.33 -20.15
CA GLU A 79 2.71 -6.30 -19.96
C GLU A 79 2.97 -5.47 -18.69
N ARG A 80 3.30 -6.12 -17.57
CA ARG A 80 3.65 -5.42 -16.32
C ARG A 80 4.89 -4.56 -16.46
N GLN A 81 5.89 -4.99 -17.22
CA GLN A 81 7.09 -4.21 -17.47
C GLN A 81 6.77 -2.99 -18.34
N HIS A 82 5.96 -3.17 -19.39
CA HIS A 82 5.48 -2.08 -20.24
C HIS A 82 4.72 -1.03 -19.41
N LEU A 83 3.73 -1.45 -18.63
CA LEU A 83 2.97 -0.55 -17.75
C LEU A 83 3.86 0.20 -16.76
N ARG A 84 4.89 -0.45 -16.19
CA ARG A 84 5.86 0.23 -15.31
C ARG A 84 6.70 1.26 -16.05
N GLN A 85 7.12 0.95 -17.28
CA GLN A 85 7.90 1.89 -18.09
C GLN A 85 7.07 3.11 -18.46
N ASP A 86 5.84 2.90 -18.93
CA ASP A 86 4.91 3.99 -19.27
C ASP A 86 4.60 4.87 -18.07
N PHE A 87 4.36 4.23 -16.92
CA PHE A 87 4.11 4.94 -15.67
C PHE A 87 5.26 5.88 -15.32
N ASN A 88 6.49 5.38 -15.41
CA ASN A 88 7.69 6.15 -15.09
C ASN A 88 8.03 7.23 -16.13
N LYS A 89 7.72 7.00 -17.41
CA LYS A 89 8.06 7.92 -18.50
C LYS A 89 7.12 9.12 -18.59
N SER A 90 5.81 8.90 -18.52
CA SER A 90 4.82 9.94 -18.84
C SER A 90 3.70 10.05 -17.81
N VAL A 91 3.03 8.94 -17.47
CA VAL A 91 1.79 8.98 -16.67
C VAL A 91 2.01 9.62 -15.30
N ARG A 92 3.09 9.25 -14.61
CA ARG A 92 3.38 9.76 -13.27
C ARG A 92 3.48 11.28 -13.24
N ARG A 93 4.21 11.87 -14.20
CA ARG A 93 4.43 13.31 -14.23
C ARG A 93 3.12 14.04 -14.51
N SER A 94 2.40 13.63 -15.55
CA SER A 94 1.13 14.24 -15.94
C SER A 94 0.10 14.19 -14.82
N LEU A 95 -0.03 13.04 -14.14
CA LEU A 95 -0.99 12.90 -13.05
C LEU A 95 -0.61 13.73 -11.81
N ILE A 96 0.69 13.86 -11.50
CA ILE A 96 1.12 14.78 -10.42
C ILE A 96 0.76 16.22 -10.77
N GLN A 97 0.98 16.66 -12.02
CA GLN A 97 0.61 18.01 -12.43
C GLN A 97 -0.91 18.22 -12.30
N GLU A 98 -1.72 17.28 -12.76
CA GLU A 98 -3.18 17.33 -12.67
C GLU A 98 -3.65 17.41 -11.21
N ILE A 99 -3.12 16.54 -10.34
CA ILE A 99 -3.49 16.50 -8.92
C ILE A 99 -3.22 17.84 -8.25
N PHE A 100 -2.05 18.41 -8.47
CA PHE A 100 -1.60 19.61 -7.77
C PHE A 100 -2.15 20.90 -8.40
N ALA A 101 -2.50 20.89 -9.69
CA ALA A 101 -3.17 22.01 -10.35
C ALA A 101 -4.67 22.11 -10.00
N ASN A 102 -5.29 20.99 -9.60
CA ASN A 102 -6.70 20.96 -9.26
C ASN A 102 -6.96 21.55 -7.85
N SER A 103 -7.64 22.70 -7.81
CA SER A 103 -7.98 23.42 -6.58
C SER A 103 -8.82 22.59 -5.59
N THR A 104 -9.60 21.62 -6.07
CA THR A 104 -10.41 20.74 -5.21
C THR A 104 -9.55 19.84 -4.31
N HIS A 105 -8.28 19.61 -4.65
CA HIS A 105 -7.37 18.82 -3.85
C HIS A 105 -6.55 19.65 -2.85
N HIS A 106 -6.51 20.98 -2.99
CA HIS A 106 -5.57 21.84 -2.26
C HIS A 106 -5.77 21.75 -0.75
N GLU A 107 -7.00 21.74 -0.27
CA GLU A 107 -7.28 21.60 1.17
C GLU A 107 -6.70 20.29 1.73
N ALA A 108 -6.92 19.17 1.03
CA ALA A 108 -6.40 17.88 1.44
C ALA A 108 -4.85 17.84 1.41
N LEU A 109 -4.23 18.40 0.37
CA LEU A 109 -2.77 18.49 0.25
C LEU A 109 -2.17 19.32 1.39
N GLN A 110 -2.77 20.46 1.73
CA GLN A 110 -2.34 21.32 2.84
C GLN A 110 -2.50 20.64 4.19
N ARG A 111 -3.64 19.98 4.44
CA ARG A 111 -3.88 19.22 5.67
C ARG A 111 -2.95 18.02 5.81
N MET A 112 -2.41 17.52 4.70
CA MET A 112 -1.37 16.50 4.70
C MET A 112 0.05 17.06 4.77
N GLY A 113 0.21 18.38 4.98
CA GLY A 113 1.50 19.01 5.29
C GLY A 113 2.22 19.62 4.08
N ILE A 114 1.60 19.70 2.91
CA ILE A 114 2.22 20.37 1.75
C ILE A 114 1.98 21.87 1.82
N ALA A 115 3.06 22.65 1.86
CA ALA A 115 2.97 24.10 1.87
C ALA A 115 2.36 24.65 0.56
N PRO A 116 1.54 25.72 0.59
CA PRO A 116 0.91 26.28 -0.61
C PRO A 116 1.88 26.62 -1.74
N ALA A 117 3.05 27.19 -1.40
CA ALA A 117 4.09 27.50 -2.39
C ALA A 117 4.61 26.23 -3.09
N HIS A 118 4.77 25.13 -2.35
CA HIS A 118 5.17 23.86 -2.91
C HIS A 118 4.06 23.21 -3.73
N ILE A 119 2.77 23.44 -3.42
CA ILE A 119 1.67 22.97 -4.27
C ILE A 119 1.80 23.56 -5.67
N THR A 120 1.96 24.88 -5.79
CA THR A 120 2.15 25.57 -7.07
C THR A 120 3.40 25.11 -7.80
N GLN A 121 4.52 24.95 -7.08
CA GLN A 121 5.76 24.47 -7.66
C GLN A 121 5.62 23.04 -8.21
N ILE A 122 5.02 22.13 -7.45
CA ILE A 122 4.82 20.72 -7.85
C ILE A 122 3.85 20.65 -9.04
N ALA A 123 2.79 21.48 -9.05
CA ALA A 123 1.87 21.58 -10.19
C ALA A 123 2.61 21.95 -11.49
N ALA A 124 3.57 22.89 -11.43
CA ALA A 124 4.37 23.28 -12.58
C ALA A 124 5.38 22.19 -12.99
N GLN A 125 6.09 21.61 -12.03
CA GLN A 125 7.21 20.69 -12.29
C GLN A 125 6.75 19.25 -12.60
N GLY A 126 5.61 18.83 -12.04
CA GLY A 126 5.13 17.44 -12.11
C GLY A 126 5.98 16.47 -11.31
N GLN A 127 6.67 16.96 -10.28
CA GLN A 127 7.59 16.17 -9.46
C GLN A 127 7.41 16.51 -8.00
N ILE A 128 7.32 15.48 -7.16
CA ILE A 128 7.26 15.63 -5.71
C ILE A 128 8.71 15.55 -5.18
N PRO A 129 9.21 16.59 -4.51
CA PRO A 129 10.56 16.57 -3.95
C PRO A 129 10.60 15.63 -2.73
N LYS A 130 11.26 14.48 -2.91
CA LYS A 130 11.30 13.38 -1.93
C LYS A 130 12.06 13.72 -0.66
N GLU A 131 12.93 14.72 -0.73
CA GLU A 131 13.65 15.32 0.39
C GLU A 131 12.71 16.08 1.34
N PHE A 132 11.58 16.58 0.84
CA PHE A 132 10.61 17.34 1.62
C PHE A 132 9.33 16.56 1.91
N TYR A 133 8.95 15.60 1.07
CA TYR A 133 7.67 14.91 1.22
C TYR A 133 7.79 13.40 0.99
N ASP A 134 7.33 12.64 1.97
CA ASP A 134 7.09 11.21 1.86
C ASP A 134 5.76 10.96 1.13
N ALA A 135 5.73 11.19 -0.19
CA ALA A 135 4.54 10.98 -1.01
C ALA A 135 4.88 10.26 -2.32
N THR A 136 3.97 9.39 -2.75
CA THR A 136 4.07 8.66 -4.02
C THR A 136 2.69 8.43 -4.61
N LEU A 137 2.65 8.31 -5.93
CA LEU A 137 1.51 7.70 -6.60
C LEU A 137 1.55 6.20 -6.42
N ASP A 138 0.39 5.62 -6.19
CA ASP A 138 0.20 4.21 -5.95
C ASP A 138 -1.01 3.67 -6.70
N HIS A 139 -0.91 2.43 -7.17
CA HIS A 139 -1.98 1.77 -7.90
C HIS A 139 -2.97 1.11 -6.94
N ILE A 140 -4.22 1.56 -6.86
CA ILE A 140 -5.29 0.99 -6.02
C ILE A 140 -5.33 -0.54 -6.20
N ILE A 141 -5.40 -0.99 -7.45
CA ILE A 141 -5.18 -2.38 -7.86
C ILE A 141 -3.73 -2.52 -8.30
N PRO A 142 -2.92 -3.33 -7.62
CA PRO A 142 -1.54 -3.55 -8.02
C PRO A 142 -1.41 -4.12 -9.44
N LEU A 143 -0.41 -3.65 -10.19
CA LEU A 143 -0.12 -4.16 -11.55
C LEU A 143 0.08 -5.69 -11.60
N ILE A 144 0.52 -6.30 -10.49
CA ILE A 144 0.73 -7.76 -10.40
C ILE A 144 -0.58 -8.56 -10.44
N VAL A 145 -1.72 -7.94 -10.19
CA VAL A 145 -3.07 -8.54 -10.23
C VAL A 145 -3.98 -7.89 -11.27
N GLY A 146 -3.40 -7.33 -12.34
CA GLY A 146 -4.16 -6.76 -13.45
C GLY A 146 -4.57 -5.29 -13.25
N GLY A 147 -3.93 -4.56 -12.34
CA GLY A 147 -4.05 -3.11 -12.31
C GLY A 147 -3.48 -2.44 -13.57
N ALA A 148 -3.99 -1.24 -13.88
CA ALA A 148 -3.59 -0.44 -15.03
C ALA A 148 -3.19 0.99 -14.63
N ASN A 149 -2.64 1.76 -15.57
CA ASN A 149 -2.20 3.15 -15.36
C ASN A 149 -3.33 4.19 -15.48
N ASP A 150 -4.59 3.76 -15.34
CA ASP A 150 -5.73 4.66 -15.40
C ASP A 150 -5.78 5.60 -14.18
N PRO A 151 -6.17 6.87 -14.33
CA PRO A 151 -6.32 7.80 -13.21
C PRO A 151 -7.26 7.27 -12.10
N ALA A 152 -8.29 6.50 -12.47
CA ALA A 152 -9.20 5.87 -11.52
C ALA A 152 -8.57 4.74 -10.69
N ASN A 153 -7.41 4.23 -11.11
CA ASN A 153 -6.62 3.23 -10.40
C ASN A 153 -5.42 3.86 -9.67
N LEU A 154 -5.27 5.18 -9.67
CA LEU A 154 -4.10 5.87 -9.11
C LEU A 154 -4.51 6.79 -7.95
N THR A 155 -3.71 6.78 -6.90
CA THR A 155 -3.95 7.60 -5.71
C THR A 155 -2.62 8.10 -5.14
N LEU A 156 -2.62 9.31 -4.61
CA LEU A 156 -1.47 9.92 -3.94
C LEU A 156 -1.47 9.53 -2.46
N ILE A 157 -0.48 8.74 -2.06
CA ILE A 157 -0.36 8.26 -0.67
C ILE A 157 1.06 8.43 -0.14
N PRO A 158 1.25 8.37 1.18
CA PRO A 158 2.58 8.25 1.75
C PRO A 158 3.34 7.01 1.29
N ASN A 159 4.65 7.15 1.07
CA ASN A 159 5.47 6.04 0.57
C ASN A 159 5.60 4.91 1.60
N TYR A 160 5.55 5.22 2.90
CA TYR A 160 5.50 4.18 3.94
C TYR A 160 4.25 3.29 3.79
N LEU A 161 3.08 3.86 3.48
CA LEU A 161 1.85 3.07 3.25
C LEU A 161 1.96 2.22 2.00
N ASN A 162 2.50 2.77 0.91
CA ASN A 162 2.76 2.01 -0.31
C ASN A 162 3.64 0.78 -0.01
N THR A 163 4.72 0.98 0.75
CA THR A 163 5.64 -0.07 1.17
C THR A 163 4.94 -1.14 2.00
N PHE A 164 4.17 -0.74 3.03
CA PHE A 164 3.42 -1.68 3.87
C PHE A 164 2.41 -2.49 3.07
N ARG A 165 1.72 -1.84 2.12
CA ARG A 165 0.75 -2.48 1.26
C ARG A 165 1.40 -3.51 0.35
N ALA A 166 2.54 -3.18 -0.25
CA ALA A 166 3.31 -4.12 -1.06
C ALA A 166 3.75 -5.34 -0.24
N VAL A 167 4.28 -5.14 0.97
CA VAL A 167 4.68 -6.25 1.86
C VAL A 167 3.47 -7.12 2.22
N PHE A 168 2.36 -6.52 2.66
CA PHE A 168 1.13 -7.23 3.01
C PHE A 168 0.57 -8.04 1.82
N PHE A 169 0.58 -7.45 0.63
CA PHE A 169 0.14 -8.11 -0.60
C PHE A 169 1.07 -9.29 -0.96
N HIS A 170 2.39 -9.10 -0.91
CA HIS A 170 3.35 -10.14 -1.24
C HIS A 170 3.31 -11.31 -0.25
N ALA A 171 3.13 -11.03 1.05
CA ALA A 171 3.06 -12.04 2.10
C ALA A 171 1.92 -13.05 1.88
N GLN A 172 0.78 -12.61 1.34
CA GLN A 172 -0.36 -13.48 1.08
C GLN A 172 -0.41 -14.06 -0.33
N LYS A 173 0.15 -13.38 -1.34
CA LYS A 173 -0.04 -13.78 -2.75
C LYS A 173 0.36 -15.25 -2.98
N GLU A 174 1.55 -15.62 -2.52
CA GLU A 174 2.05 -16.99 -2.72
C GLU A 174 1.25 -18.00 -1.90
N ALA A 175 0.86 -17.63 -0.67
CA ALA A 175 0.05 -18.45 0.21
C ALA A 175 -1.36 -18.71 -0.37
N ALA A 176 -2.01 -17.66 -0.90
CA ALA A 176 -3.31 -17.72 -1.53
C ALA A 176 -3.30 -18.65 -2.75
N ALA A 177 -2.32 -18.47 -3.64
CA ALA A 177 -2.16 -19.32 -4.82
C ALA A 177 -1.97 -20.81 -4.45
N LYS A 178 -1.14 -21.11 -3.45
CA LYS A 178 -0.92 -22.49 -2.97
C LYS A 178 -2.14 -23.11 -2.31
N ALA A 179 -3.00 -22.30 -1.70
CA ALA A 179 -4.23 -22.74 -1.07
C ALA A 179 -5.42 -22.84 -2.05
N GLY A 180 -5.22 -22.55 -3.34
CA GLY A 180 -6.29 -22.54 -4.35
C GLY A 180 -7.27 -21.38 -4.18
N LEU A 181 -6.87 -20.30 -3.51
CA LEU A 181 -7.67 -19.09 -3.36
C LEU A 181 -7.51 -18.21 -4.59
N ASP A 182 -8.63 -17.77 -5.15
CA ASP A 182 -8.71 -16.89 -6.33
C ASP A 182 -8.69 -15.41 -5.97
N LYS A 183 -8.66 -15.07 -4.67
CA LYS A 183 -8.69 -13.69 -4.17
C LYS A 183 -7.57 -13.42 -3.18
N VAL A 184 -7.14 -12.17 -3.17
CA VAL A 184 -6.21 -11.59 -2.20
C VAL A 184 -6.76 -10.30 -1.64
N LEU A 185 -6.34 -9.94 -0.44
CA LEU A 185 -6.65 -8.68 0.20
C LEU A 185 -5.55 -7.65 -0.06
N THR A 186 -5.96 -6.41 -0.24
CA THR A 186 -5.14 -5.23 -0.09
C THR A 186 -5.88 -4.25 0.81
N PHE A 187 -5.25 -3.14 1.13
CA PHE A 187 -5.96 -2.00 1.70
C PHE A 187 -5.82 -0.80 0.78
N ILE A 188 -6.88 -0.01 0.72
CA ILE A 188 -6.99 1.19 -0.12
C ILE A 188 -7.53 2.33 0.74
N PRO A 189 -7.41 3.59 0.31
CA PRO A 189 -8.15 4.66 0.95
C PRO A 189 -9.65 4.38 0.92
N ARG A 190 -10.32 4.72 2.03
CA ARG A 190 -11.77 4.56 2.17
C ARG A 190 -12.48 5.32 1.06
N LYS A 191 -13.47 4.67 0.44
CA LYS A 191 -14.26 5.29 -0.61
C LYS A 191 -15.10 6.45 -0.07
N ILE A 192 -15.16 7.53 -0.82
CA ILE A 192 -16.05 8.68 -0.60
C ILE A 192 -17.00 8.71 -1.79
N ASN A 193 -18.32 8.67 -1.54
CA ASN A 193 -19.35 8.61 -2.60
C ASN A 193 -19.11 7.47 -3.61
N GLY A 194 -18.69 6.31 -3.12
CA GLY A 194 -18.44 5.11 -3.94
C GLY A 194 -17.14 5.11 -4.73
N ARG A 195 -16.28 6.13 -4.61
CA ARG A 195 -15.00 6.23 -5.33
C ARG A 195 -13.83 6.38 -4.37
N VAL A 196 -12.69 5.80 -4.73
CA VAL A 196 -11.44 6.05 -4.00
C VAL A 196 -10.97 7.46 -4.36
N PRO A 197 -10.73 8.35 -3.39
CA PRO A 197 -10.22 9.67 -3.69
C PRO A 197 -8.80 9.61 -4.25
N MET A 198 -8.51 10.47 -5.23
CA MET A 198 -7.18 10.60 -5.82
C MET A 198 -6.18 11.17 -4.80
N VAL A 199 -6.66 12.05 -3.90
CA VAL A 199 -5.90 12.61 -2.78
C VAL A 199 -6.65 12.29 -1.47
N PRO A 200 -6.46 11.08 -0.90
CA PRO A 200 -7.07 10.70 0.37
C PRO A 200 -6.49 11.50 1.53
N LEU A 201 -7.34 11.96 2.45
CA LEU A 201 -6.85 12.54 3.70
C LEU A 201 -6.34 11.43 4.64
N ILE A 202 -5.02 11.31 4.76
CA ILE A 202 -4.36 10.29 5.59
C ILE A 202 -3.81 10.94 6.87
N PRO A 203 -4.12 10.41 8.06
CA PRO A 203 -3.57 10.91 9.32
C PRO A 203 -2.04 10.97 9.28
N ARG A 204 -1.47 12.07 9.78
CA ARG A 204 -0.03 12.38 9.75
C ARG A 204 0.55 12.67 8.35
N GLY A 205 -0.30 12.69 7.30
CA GLY A 205 -0.01 13.25 5.98
C GLY A 205 1.26 12.74 5.30
N PHE A 206 1.83 13.60 4.46
CA PHE A 206 3.11 13.41 3.79
C PHE A 206 4.21 13.99 4.68
N ARG A 207 4.75 13.14 5.56
CA ARG A 207 5.82 13.54 6.48
C ARG A 207 7.04 14.07 5.72
N PRO A 208 7.87 14.92 6.34
CA PRO A 208 9.18 15.27 5.79
C PRO A 208 9.98 14.01 5.43
N GLY A 209 10.66 14.05 4.28
CA GLY A 209 11.52 12.94 3.86
C GLY A 209 12.59 12.63 4.92
N PHE A 210 12.90 11.35 5.11
CA PHE A 210 13.81 10.83 6.16
C PHE A 210 15.20 11.50 6.22
N ARG A 211 15.62 12.25 5.20
CA ARG A 211 16.92 12.92 5.16
C ARG A 211 17.04 14.12 6.12
N ASN A 212 15.92 14.74 6.52
CA ASN A 212 15.96 16.00 7.29
C ASN A 212 15.41 15.90 8.73
N HIS A 213 14.98 14.73 9.20
CA HIS A 213 14.52 14.55 10.59
C HIS A 213 15.00 13.20 11.18
N PRO A 214 16.05 13.19 12.03
CA PRO A 214 16.52 11.96 12.68
C PRO A 214 15.49 11.31 13.62
N GLU A 215 14.50 12.08 14.09
CA GLU A 215 13.39 11.60 14.93
C GLU A 215 12.32 10.80 14.16
N ALA A 216 12.27 10.90 12.82
CA ALA A 216 11.31 10.15 12.02
C ALA A 216 11.63 8.64 11.94
N SER A 217 12.85 8.25 12.31
CA SER A 217 13.38 6.89 12.19
C SER A 217 12.88 5.90 13.25
N SER A 218 12.26 6.39 14.35
CA SER A 218 11.89 5.55 15.51
C SER A 218 10.39 5.24 15.63
N MET A 219 9.54 5.81 14.77
CA MET A 219 8.09 5.53 14.79
C MET A 219 7.79 4.18 14.14
N GLN A 220 7.94 3.12 14.93
CA GLN A 220 7.63 1.73 14.59
C GLN A 220 6.19 1.58 14.09
N VAL A 221 5.96 0.58 13.22
CA VAL A 221 4.66 0.05 12.75
C VAL A 221 3.56 0.15 13.80
N ASN A 222 3.90 -0.09 15.07
CA ASN A 222 3.02 0.05 16.21
C ASN A 222 2.28 1.40 16.26
N GLN A 223 2.89 2.54 15.97
CA GLN A 223 2.21 3.84 16.11
C GLN A 223 1.23 4.19 14.97
N LEU A 224 1.27 3.48 13.85
CA LEU A 224 0.26 3.57 12.79
C LEU A 224 -1.01 2.77 13.13
N PHE A 225 -0.84 1.69 13.89
CA PHE A 225 -1.91 0.78 14.30
C PHE A 225 -2.31 0.91 15.80
N ALA A 226 -1.56 1.70 16.59
CA ALA A 226 -1.80 1.96 18.01
C ALA A 226 -2.60 3.23 18.28
N ALA A 227 -3.18 3.86 17.25
CA ALA A 227 -4.20 4.89 17.44
C ALA A 227 -5.54 4.23 17.85
N LYS A 228 -5.55 3.58 19.02
CA LYS A 228 -6.71 3.53 19.90
C LYS A 228 -6.31 4.39 21.11
N ILE A 229 -7.23 5.25 21.57
CA ILE A 229 -7.07 6.19 22.69
C ILE A 229 -6.30 7.44 22.22
N LEU A 230 -6.93 8.53 21.79
CA LEU A 230 -7.95 9.36 22.45
C LEU A 230 -9.02 9.86 21.46
#